data_AF-A0A1F5VSM2-F1
#
_entry.id   AF-A0A1F5VSM2-F1
#
_cell.length_a   1.000
_cell.length_b   1.000
_cell.length_c   1.000
_cell.angle_alpha   90.00
_cell.angle_beta   90.00
_cell.angle_gamma   90.00
#
_symmetry.space_group_name_H-M   'P 1'
#
loop_
_entity.id
_entity.type
_entity.pdbx_description
1 polymer ?
#
loop_
_entity_poly.entity_id
_entity_poly.type
_entity_poly.pdbx_seq_one_letter_code
_entity_poly.pdbx_strand_id
1 'polypeptide(L)'
;MNYWLMAMSWGSQGSPLWRDCIERGIAAIGYWWDYSGLQPVEDCSKLKEAEYDDIWSKRRPKSISPRNSLKHVVYHMKEGDIIYARGRLKKSPFIVGKGKIIKGYQYDPNVLGEIRFTINDWKLVRRNEYTPDIFEEAKHIWGHFVTVKWEKDFQPFKLSFKGTLKGTQLITVLKLNDERLSEIVNMKNSEKSLAFRIAKAVEAEKLEAIEGIKKYRYEAVFRSRNCKLIEEKKRCSDYRCEVCKMRFVDVYGKIGEKYIIAHHIRPIGQRESGQVTRIDDIALVCSNCHDMLHREDPPMSIDDLYLKMTKKE
;
A
#
# COMPACT_ATOMS: atom_id res chain seq x y z
N MET A 1 -29.14 2.74 11.69
CA MET A 1 -27.90 3.27 11.09
C MET A 1 -26.97 3.68 12.21
N ASN A 2 -25.78 3.11 12.29
CA ASN A 2 -24.76 3.41 13.29
C ASN A 2 -23.63 4.26 12.71
N TYR A 3 -22.87 4.90 13.60
CA TYR A 3 -21.69 5.66 13.26
C TYR A 3 -20.46 5.08 13.97
N TRP A 4 -19.36 4.97 13.24
CA TRP A 4 -18.14 4.33 13.70
C TRP A 4 -16.96 5.27 13.50
N LEU A 5 -16.11 5.40 14.52
CA LEU A 5 -14.83 6.09 14.43
C LEU A 5 -13.70 5.06 14.44
N MET A 6 -12.90 5.02 13.38
CA MET A 6 -11.91 3.95 13.17
C MET A 6 -10.51 4.50 12.96
N ALA A 7 -9.53 3.99 13.71
CA ALA A 7 -8.11 4.14 13.42
C ALA A 7 -7.67 2.97 12.54
N MET A 8 -7.34 3.27 11.29
CA MET A 8 -6.87 2.26 10.34
C MET A 8 -5.35 2.18 10.44
N SER A 9 -4.83 1.21 11.18
CA SER A 9 -3.40 1.01 11.40
C SER A 9 -3.02 -0.45 11.58
N TRP A 10 -1.73 -0.77 11.35
CA TRP A 10 -1.12 -2.04 11.73
C TRP A 10 -1.00 -2.19 13.25
N GLY A 11 -1.96 -2.84 13.90
CA GLY A 11 -2.03 -2.94 15.36
C GLY A 11 -2.29 -1.59 16.03
N SER A 12 -2.14 -1.55 17.36
CA SER A 12 -2.40 -0.35 18.18
C SER A 12 -1.34 0.75 18.01
N GLN A 13 -0.17 0.42 17.45
CA GLN A 13 0.99 1.32 17.33
C GLN A 13 1.67 1.32 15.94
N GLY A 14 1.23 0.52 14.98
CA GLY A 14 1.91 0.43 13.67
C GLY A 14 1.40 1.40 12.61
N SER A 15 1.88 1.18 11.39
CA SER A 15 1.71 2.08 10.25
C SER A 15 0.24 2.35 9.89
N PRO A 16 -0.11 3.58 9.49
CA PRO A 16 -1.46 3.91 9.04
C PRO A 16 -1.79 3.18 7.73
N LEU A 17 -3.01 2.63 7.64
CA LEU A 17 -3.53 1.85 6.51
C LEU A 17 -4.74 2.48 5.82
N TRP A 18 -5.12 3.68 6.23
CA TRP A 18 -6.34 4.32 5.73
C TRP A 18 -6.30 4.55 4.20
N ARG A 19 -5.13 4.73 3.61
CA ARG A 19 -4.98 4.93 2.15
C ARG A 19 -5.37 3.67 1.39
N ASP A 20 -4.80 2.54 1.77
CA ASP A 20 -5.11 1.24 1.17
C ASP A 20 -6.59 0.89 1.33
N CYS A 21 -7.18 1.23 2.48
CA CYS A 21 -8.61 1.05 2.74
C CYS A 21 -9.47 1.89 1.78
N ILE A 22 -9.07 3.13 1.50
CA ILE A 22 -9.78 3.99 0.56
C ILE A 22 -9.67 3.48 -0.87
N GLU A 23 -8.45 3.16 -1.31
CA GLU A 23 -8.19 2.67 -2.67
C GLU A 23 -8.93 1.37 -2.96
N ARG A 24 -8.95 0.45 -1.99
CA ARG A 24 -9.61 -0.85 -2.14
C ARG A 24 -11.10 -0.83 -1.84
N GLY A 25 -11.64 0.30 -1.37
CA GLY A 25 -13.07 0.42 -1.05
C GLY A 25 -13.50 -0.48 0.12
N ILE A 26 -12.65 -0.63 1.13
CA ILE A 26 -12.92 -1.48 2.31
C ILE A 26 -12.63 -0.72 3.60
N ALA A 27 -13.15 -1.20 4.72
CA ALA A 27 -12.58 -0.91 6.03
C ALA A 27 -12.00 -2.21 6.61
N ALA A 28 -10.67 -2.22 6.67
CA ALA A 28 -9.83 -3.31 7.13
C ALA A 28 -9.72 -3.43 8.65
N ILE A 29 -9.49 -4.65 9.16
CA ILE A 29 -9.85 -5.04 10.52
C ILE A 29 -8.77 -5.93 11.17
N GLY A 30 -8.01 -5.37 12.12
CA GLY A 30 -6.90 -6.01 12.86
C GLY A 30 -7.24 -7.25 13.70
N TYR A 31 -6.42 -8.31 13.86
CA TYR A 31 -5.25 -8.91 13.16
C TYR A 31 -5.10 -10.36 13.67
N TRP A 32 -4.47 -11.19 12.83
CA TRP A 32 -4.20 -12.65 12.83
C TRP A 32 -3.75 -13.34 14.14
N TRP A 33 -3.28 -12.60 15.15
CA TRP A 33 -2.65 -13.20 16.33
C TRP A 33 -3.22 -12.63 17.64
N ASP A 34 -3.90 -13.47 18.40
CA ASP A 34 -4.21 -13.20 19.80
C ASP A 34 -3.05 -13.77 20.64
N TYR A 35 -2.30 -12.91 21.33
CA TYR A 35 -1.24 -13.31 22.28
C TYR A 35 -1.74 -14.26 23.39
N SER A 36 -3.04 -14.52 23.47
CA SER A 36 -3.65 -15.52 24.36
C SER A 36 -3.40 -16.98 23.94
N GLY A 37 -2.76 -17.27 22.80
CA GLY A 37 -2.54 -18.64 22.35
C GLY A 37 -3.82 -19.35 21.87
N LEU A 38 -4.89 -18.58 21.64
CA LEU A 38 -6.16 -19.08 21.12
C LEU A 38 -6.13 -19.18 19.60
N GLN A 39 -6.85 -20.16 19.05
CA GLN A 39 -7.01 -20.33 17.61
C GLN A 39 -7.50 -19.02 16.95
N PRO A 40 -7.00 -18.69 15.75
CA PRO A 40 -7.51 -17.58 14.94
C PRO A 40 -9.03 -17.65 14.84
N VAL A 41 -9.68 -16.49 14.82
CA VAL A 41 -11.13 -16.47 14.67
C VAL A 41 -11.46 -16.79 13.21
N GLU A 42 -12.23 -17.86 13.01
CA GLU A 42 -12.70 -18.30 11.70
C GLU A 42 -13.84 -17.38 11.20
N ASP A 43 -14.57 -17.85 10.18
CA ASP A 43 -15.68 -17.13 9.59
C ASP A 43 -16.80 -16.79 10.60
N CYS A 44 -16.86 -15.54 11.05
CA CYS A 44 -17.87 -15.05 11.98
C CYS A 44 -19.26 -14.98 11.35
N SER A 45 -19.39 -15.04 10.02
CA SER A 45 -20.71 -15.00 9.36
C SER A 45 -21.57 -16.22 9.69
N LYS A 46 -20.95 -17.29 10.20
CA LYS A 46 -21.61 -18.52 10.63
C LYS A 46 -22.13 -18.47 12.06
N LEU A 47 -21.84 -17.40 12.81
CA LEU A 47 -22.22 -17.25 14.21
C LEU A 47 -23.43 -16.35 14.34
N LYS A 48 -24.30 -16.62 15.31
CA LYS A 48 -25.29 -15.64 15.76
C LYS A 48 -24.60 -14.52 16.54
N GLU A 49 -25.21 -13.34 16.55
CA GLU A 49 -24.69 -12.15 17.25
C GLU A 49 -24.38 -12.43 18.73
N ALA A 50 -25.27 -13.15 19.42
CA ALA A 50 -25.08 -13.55 20.81
C ALA A 50 -23.93 -14.56 21.02
N GLU A 51 -23.73 -15.49 20.08
CA GLU A 51 -22.65 -16.48 20.14
C GLU A 51 -21.29 -15.83 19.91
N TYR A 52 -21.25 -14.89 18.96
CA TYR A 52 -20.08 -14.06 18.71
C TYR A 52 -19.72 -13.21 19.95
N ASP A 53 -20.69 -12.51 20.54
CA ASP A 53 -20.48 -11.71 21.74
C ASP A 53 -20.01 -12.58 22.93
N ASP A 54 -20.56 -13.79 23.09
CA ASP A 54 -20.17 -14.75 24.13
C ASP A 54 -18.71 -15.20 23.98
N ILE A 55 -18.27 -15.59 22.77
CA ILE A 55 -16.87 -15.94 22.48
C ILE A 55 -15.94 -14.81 22.93
N TRP A 56 -16.25 -13.58 22.58
CA TRP A 56 -15.41 -12.42 22.90
C TRP A 56 -15.45 -12.02 24.37
N SER A 57 -16.59 -12.23 25.04
CA SER A 57 -16.71 -12.02 26.48
C SER A 57 -15.82 -12.98 27.28
N LYS A 58 -15.72 -14.25 26.84
CA LYS A 58 -14.95 -15.32 27.48
C LYS A 58 -13.45 -15.24 27.24
N ARG A 59 -12.98 -14.67 26.12
CA ARG A 59 -11.54 -14.48 25.80
C ARG A 59 -10.81 -13.42 26.67
N ARG A 60 -11.34 -13.03 27.83
CA ARG A 60 -10.77 -11.98 28.72
C ARG A 60 -10.09 -12.55 29.97
N PRO A 61 -8.77 -12.37 30.16
CA PRO A 61 -8.22 -12.39 31.52
C PRO A 61 -7.96 -11.00 32.11
N LYS A 62 -7.12 -10.12 31.52
CA LYS A 62 -6.53 -8.98 32.32
C LYS A 62 -6.14 -7.68 31.58
N SER A 63 -6.65 -7.40 30.37
CA SER A 63 -6.26 -6.20 29.60
C SER A 63 -7.45 -5.27 29.30
N ILE A 64 -7.26 -3.96 29.49
CA ILE A 64 -8.23 -2.88 29.17
C ILE A 64 -8.28 -2.58 27.66
N SER A 65 -7.22 -2.95 26.93
CA SER A 65 -7.03 -2.74 25.49
C SER A 65 -8.05 -3.44 24.54
N PRO A 66 -8.62 -4.64 24.84
CA PRO A 66 -9.41 -5.39 23.87
C PRO A 66 -10.86 -4.94 23.72
N ARG A 67 -11.43 -4.12 24.62
CA ARG A 67 -12.86 -3.75 24.55
C ARG A 67 -13.24 -3.04 23.25
N ASN A 68 -12.26 -2.41 22.62
CA ASN A 68 -12.41 -1.66 21.39
C ASN A 68 -11.50 -2.19 20.27
N SER A 69 -11.16 -3.49 20.36
CA SER A 69 -10.52 -4.21 19.27
C SER A 69 -11.56 -4.48 18.20
N LEU A 70 -11.13 -4.28 16.96
CA LEU A 70 -11.97 -4.33 15.78
C LEU A 70 -12.60 -5.72 15.57
N LYS A 71 -11.95 -6.74 16.14
CA LYS A 71 -12.41 -8.13 16.28
C LYS A 71 -13.74 -8.30 17.02
N HIS A 72 -14.20 -7.32 17.79
CA HIS A 72 -15.47 -7.39 18.53
C HIS A 72 -16.61 -6.64 17.85
N VAL A 73 -16.32 -5.73 16.93
CA VAL A 73 -17.32 -4.76 16.45
C VAL A 73 -17.62 -4.90 14.98
N VAL A 74 -16.79 -5.61 14.20
CA VAL A 74 -17.04 -5.78 12.76
C VAL A 74 -18.36 -6.48 12.48
N TYR A 75 -18.70 -7.53 13.22
CA TYR A 75 -19.94 -8.28 12.98
C TYR A 75 -21.18 -7.38 13.17
N HIS A 76 -21.06 -6.36 14.02
CA HIS A 76 -22.09 -5.38 14.31
C HIS A 76 -22.23 -4.28 13.25
N MET A 77 -21.28 -4.19 12.30
CA MET A 77 -21.30 -3.21 11.22
C MET A 77 -22.20 -3.67 10.08
N LYS A 78 -23.27 -2.91 9.83
CA LYS A 78 -24.30 -3.28 8.86
C LYS A 78 -24.26 -2.35 7.65
N GLU A 79 -24.82 -2.81 6.53
CA GLU A 79 -25.02 -1.96 5.37
C GLU A 79 -25.79 -0.68 5.77
N GLY A 80 -25.32 0.46 5.27
CA GLY A 80 -25.88 1.76 5.61
C GLY A 80 -25.16 2.49 6.75
N ASP A 81 -24.39 1.80 7.57
CA ASP A 81 -23.59 2.43 8.64
C ASP A 81 -22.52 3.36 8.06
N ILE A 82 -22.12 4.36 8.86
CA ILE A 82 -21.15 5.39 8.47
C ILE A 82 -19.85 5.21 9.25
N ILE A 83 -18.73 5.27 8.54
CA ILE A 83 -17.39 5.20 9.10
C ILE A 83 -16.70 6.55 8.95
N TYR A 84 -16.17 7.06 10.05
CA TYR A 84 -15.19 8.14 10.09
C TYR A 84 -13.80 7.55 10.31
N ALA A 85 -12.92 7.73 9.34
CA ALA A 85 -11.53 7.29 9.41
C ALA A 85 -10.69 8.34 10.14
N ARG A 86 -9.91 7.90 11.14
CA ARG A 86 -9.01 8.73 11.94
C ARG A 86 -7.57 8.57 11.47
N GLY A 87 -6.93 9.69 11.17
CA GLY A 87 -5.49 9.78 10.91
C GLY A 87 -4.67 10.19 12.13
N ARG A 88 -3.35 9.97 12.07
CA ARG A 88 -2.37 10.55 12.99
C ARG A 88 -1.28 11.28 12.20
N LEU A 89 -0.96 12.49 12.63
CA LEU A 89 0.11 13.34 12.11
C LEU A 89 0.66 14.05 13.34
N LYS A 90 1.95 13.83 13.64
CA LYS A 90 2.64 14.49 14.76
C LYS A 90 1.84 14.44 16.09
N LYS A 91 1.22 13.29 16.41
CA LYS A 91 0.41 13.04 17.63
C LYS A 91 -0.91 13.85 17.75
N SER A 92 -1.36 14.54 16.70
CA SER A 92 -2.69 15.19 16.67
C SER A 92 -3.71 14.32 15.92
N PRO A 93 -4.91 14.07 16.47
CA PRO A 93 -5.96 13.34 15.77
C PRO A 93 -6.73 14.24 14.79
N PHE A 94 -7.07 13.69 13.63
CA PHE A 94 -7.93 14.30 12.62
C PHE A 94 -8.77 13.23 11.93
N ILE A 95 -9.88 13.65 11.34
CA ILE A 95 -10.66 12.81 10.45
C ILE A 95 -10.08 12.95 9.05
N VAL A 96 -9.75 11.81 8.43
CA VAL A 96 -9.15 11.72 7.07
C VAL A 96 -10.13 11.25 6.03
N GLY A 97 -11.23 10.64 6.44
CA GLY A 97 -12.20 10.07 5.52
C GLY A 97 -13.54 9.87 6.17
N LYS A 98 -14.56 9.84 5.33
CA LYS A 98 -15.92 9.40 5.66
C LYS A 98 -16.36 8.41 4.60
N GLY A 99 -16.96 7.31 5.02
CA GLY A 99 -17.42 6.25 4.14
C GLY A 99 -18.74 5.66 4.60
N LYS A 100 -19.51 5.13 3.65
CA LYS A 100 -20.74 4.38 3.91
C LYS A 100 -20.49 2.90 3.65
N ILE A 101 -20.87 2.05 4.59
CA ILE A 101 -20.81 0.60 4.40
C ILE A 101 -21.85 0.21 3.35
N ILE A 102 -21.39 -0.42 2.27
CA ILE A 102 -22.24 -0.91 1.17
C ILE A 102 -22.38 -2.44 1.19
N LYS A 103 -21.51 -3.11 1.92
CA LYS A 103 -21.61 -4.55 2.19
C LYS A 103 -21.10 -4.80 3.61
N GLY A 104 -21.89 -5.51 4.40
CA GLY A 104 -21.57 -5.86 5.79
C GLY A 104 -20.36 -6.79 5.92
N TYR A 105 -20.26 -7.47 7.06
CA TYR A 105 -19.13 -8.37 7.35
C TYR A 105 -18.87 -9.37 6.22
N GLN A 106 -17.60 -9.48 5.84
CA GLN A 106 -17.09 -10.45 4.89
C GLN A 106 -15.86 -11.13 5.47
N TYR A 107 -15.70 -12.38 5.09
CA TYR A 107 -14.58 -13.23 5.46
C TYR A 107 -13.89 -13.78 4.22
N ASP A 108 -12.56 -13.69 4.18
CA ASP A 108 -11.73 -14.39 3.19
C ASP A 108 -10.71 -15.28 3.91
N PRO A 109 -10.90 -16.61 3.92
CA PRO A 109 -9.98 -17.53 4.58
C PRO A 109 -8.62 -17.63 3.90
N ASN A 110 -8.52 -17.30 2.61
CA ASN A 110 -7.28 -17.48 1.83
C ASN A 110 -6.19 -16.50 2.29
N VAL A 111 -6.61 -15.32 2.77
CA VAL A 111 -5.70 -14.35 3.39
C VAL A 111 -5.08 -14.89 4.69
N LEU A 112 -5.81 -15.72 5.44
CA LEU A 112 -5.37 -16.24 6.75
C LEU A 112 -4.53 -17.51 6.64
N GLY A 113 -4.73 -18.31 5.59
CA GLY A 113 -4.00 -19.55 5.33
C GLY A 113 -2.61 -19.36 4.69
N GLU A 114 -2.37 -18.19 4.09
CA GLU A 114 -1.16 -17.90 3.32
C GLU A 114 -0.09 -17.12 4.11
N ILE A 115 -0.37 -16.64 5.32
CA ILE A 115 0.57 -15.78 6.05
C ILE A 115 1.04 -16.52 7.30
N ARG A 116 2.32 -16.89 7.42
CA ARG A 116 2.95 -17.27 8.70
C ARG A 116 3.87 -16.15 9.19
N PHE A 117 3.78 -15.84 10.48
CA PHE A 117 4.78 -15.05 11.19
C PHE A 117 5.70 -15.99 11.97
N THR A 118 7.01 -15.90 11.76
CA THR A 118 7.98 -16.56 12.64
C THR A 118 8.22 -15.67 13.87
N ILE A 119 8.20 -16.29 15.06
CA ILE A 119 8.35 -15.62 16.37
C ILE A 119 9.62 -14.75 16.45
N ASN A 120 10.65 -15.07 15.66
CA ASN A 120 11.96 -14.46 15.79
C ASN A 120 12.20 -13.27 14.84
N ASP A 121 11.40 -13.08 13.79
CA ASP A 121 11.78 -12.15 12.71
C ASP A 121 10.70 -11.19 12.22
N TRP A 122 9.45 -11.29 12.68
CA TRP A 122 8.31 -10.50 12.14
C TRP A 122 8.27 -10.49 10.60
N LYS A 123 8.87 -11.48 9.95
CA LYS A 123 8.87 -11.66 8.50
C LYS A 123 7.67 -12.51 8.12
N LEU A 124 7.05 -12.08 7.04
CA LEU A 124 5.91 -12.71 6.42
C LEU A 124 6.39 -13.87 5.54
N VAL A 125 5.90 -15.08 5.78
CA VAL A 125 6.32 -16.26 5.00
C VAL A 125 5.08 -17.05 4.56
N ARG A 126 4.88 -17.22 3.25
CA ARG A 126 3.89 -18.16 2.70
C ARG A 126 4.37 -19.58 2.94
N ARG A 127 3.42 -20.52 2.99
CA ARG A 127 3.67 -21.95 3.25
C ARG A 127 4.72 -22.58 2.31
N ASN A 128 5.07 -21.96 1.18
CA ASN A 128 6.01 -22.47 0.18
C ASN A 128 6.97 -21.44 -0.48
N GLU A 129 7.12 -20.20 0.00
CA GLU A 129 8.00 -19.20 -0.67
C GLU A 129 8.81 -18.34 0.30
N TYR A 130 10.07 -18.07 -0.07
CA TYR A 130 11.06 -17.41 0.79
C TYR A 130 10.92 -15.88 0.86
N THR A 131 10.06 -15.26 0.04
CA THR A 131 9.73 -13.82 0.08
C THR A 131 8.40 -13.54 -0.65
N PRO A 132 7.24 -13.68 0.01
CA PRO A 132 5.95 -13.38 -0.61
C PRO A 132 5.56 -11.91 -0.39
N ASP A 133 5.24 -11.20 -1.46
CA ASP A 133 4.56 -9.91 -1.41
C ASP A 133 3.04 -10.13 -1.38
N ILE A 134 2.45 -10.09 -0.18
CA ILE A 134 1.00 -10.28 0.01
C ILE A 134 0.14 -9.12 -0.51
N PHE A 135 0.74 -8.00 -0.92
CA PHE A 135 -0.01 -6.81 -1.32
C PHE A 135 -0.44 -6.83 -2.78
N GLU A 136 0.34 -7.48 -3.67
CA GLU A 136 0.04 -7.58 -5.11
C GLU A 136 -1.05 -8.59 -5.44
N GLU A 137 -1.05 -9.77 -4.81
CA GLU A 137 -1.97 -10.86 -5.17
C GLU A 137 -3.27 -10.87 -4.35
N ALA A 138 -3.24 -10.35 -3.12
CA ALA A 138 -4.43 -10.35 -2.28
C ALA A 138 -5.34 -9.17 -2.67
N LYS A 139 -6.60 -9.45 -2.99
CA LYS A 139 -7.64 -8.41 -3.14
C LYS A 139 -7.71 -7.52 -1.89
N HIS A 140 -7.40 -8.09 -0.73
CA HIS A 140 -7.17 -7.38 0.54
C HIS A 140 -6.32 -8.24 1.48
N ILE A 141 -5.50 -7.61 2.32
CA ILE A 141 -4.60 -8.31 3.27
C ILE A 141 -5.29 -8.72 4.59
N TRP A 142 -6.63 -8.74 4.60
CA TRP A 142 -7.42 -8.95 5.80
C TRP A 142 -8.44 -10.07 5.66
N GLY A 143 -8.37 -11.07 6.54
CA GLY A 143 -9.37 -12.13 6.57
C GLY A 143 -10.77 -11.64 6.93
N HIS A 144 -10.90 -10.50 7.62
CA HIS A 144 -12.18 -9.91 8.00
C HIS A 144 -12.26 -8.46 7.52
N PHE A 145 -13.36 -8.06 6.90
CA PHE A 145 -13.54 -6.70 6.38
C PHE A 145 -15.01 -6.37 6.13
N VAL A 146 -15.28 -5.09 5.85
CA VAL A 146 -16.55 -4.59 5.30
C VAL A 146 -16.25 -3.78 4.05
N THR A 147 -17.16 -3.79 3.07
CA THR A 147 -17.00 -2.97 1.86
C THR A 147 -17.57 -1.57 2.10
N VAL A 148 -16.80 -0.55 1.76
CA VAL A 148 -17.07 0.85 2.07
C VAL A 148 -16.97 1.71 0.82
N LYS A 149 -18.03 2.46 0.55
CA LYS A 149 -18.00 3.56 -0.41
C LYS A 149 -17.47 4.80 0.28
N TRP A 150 -16.21 5.13 0.03
CA TRP A 150 -15.55 6.32 0.56
C TRP A 150 -15.93 7.59 -0.21
N GLU A 151 -16.03 8.72 0.51
CA GLU A 151 -16.16 10.04 -0.09
C GLU A 151 -14.81 10.45 -0.72
N LYS A 152 -14.74 10.53 -2.07
CA LYS A 152 -13.50 10.78 -2.82
C LYS A 152 -12.85 12.12 -2.49
N ASP A 153 -13.66 13.17 -2.37
CA ASP A 153 -13.19 14.55 -2.16
C ASP A 153 -13.31 14.97 -0.69
N PHE A 154 -13.24 14.01 0.23
CA PHE A 154 -13.36 14.28 1.65
C PHE A 154 -12.27 15.22 2.13
N GLN A 155 -12.68 16.33 2.72
CA GLN A 155 -11.76 17.36 3.23
C GLN A 155 -11.38 17.03 4.68
N PRO A 156 -10.11 16.68 4.96
CA PRO A 156 -9.70 16.31 6.31
C PRO A 156 -9.85 17.48 7.28
N PHE A 157 -10.22 17.17 8.52
CA PHE A 157 -10.42 18.20 9.55
C PHE A 157 -9.95 17.75 10.92
N LYS A 158 -9.59 18.73 11.76
CA LYS A 158 -9.01 18.47 13.08
C LYS A 158 -10.06 17.93 14.03
N LEU A 159 -9.72 16.88 14.77
CA LEU A 159 -10.58 16.30 15.80
C LEU A 159 -10.05 16.68 17.18
N SER A 160 -10.89 17.22 18.05
CA SER A 160 -10.54 17.35 19.48
C SER A 160 -11.77 17.19 20.36
N PHE A 161 -11.81 16.11 21.13
CA PHE A 161 -12.88 15.86 22.08
C PHE A 161 -12.67 16.64 23.38
N LYS A 162 -13.74 17.23 23.95
CA LYS A 162 -13.69 17.86 25.28
C LYS A 162 -13.59 16.77 26.37
N GLY A 163 -12.84 17.03 27.44
CA GLY A 163 -12.88 16.24 28.69
C GLY A 163 -12.29 14.82 28.62
N THR A 164 -10.96 14.69 28.52
CA THR A 164 -10.20 13.43 28.63
C THR A 164 -10.14 12.62 27.35
N LEU A 165 -9.06 12.80 26.59
CA LEU A 165 -8.57 11.79 25.64
C LEU A 165 -7.04 11.90 25.45
N LYS A 166 -6.31 12.12 26.55
CA LYS A 166 -4.85 11.84 26.57
C LYS A 166 -4.55 10.33 26.36
N GLY A 167 -5.58 9.45 26.34
CA GLY A 167 -5.45 7.98 26.24
C GLY A 167 -6.20 7.25 25.10
N THR A 168 -7.05 7.89 24.26
CA THR A 168 -7.70 7.23 23.08
C THR A 168 -6.76 6.94 21.93
N GLN A 169 -5.48 7.23 22.09
CA GLN A 169 -4.47 6.69 21.18
C GLN A 169 -4.49 5.15 21.16
N LEU A 170 -5.21 4.47 22.06
CA LEU A 170 -5.28 3.02 22.11
C LEU A 170 -6.56 2.40 21.51
N ILE A 171 -7.56 3.19 21.11
CA ILE A 171 -8.81 2.65 20.58
C ILE A 171 -8.74 2.55 19.05
N THR A 172 -8.80 1.32 18.55
CA THR A 172 -8.83 1.00 17.12
C THR A 172 -10.19 1.34 16.53
N VAL A 173 -11.31 0.97 17.18
CA VAL A 173 -12.67 1.33 16.72
C VAL A 173 -13.60 1.68 17.86
N LEU A 174 -14.44 2.70 17.63
CA LEU A 174 -15.44 3.18 18.56
C LEU A 174 -16.79 3.33 17.85
N LYS A 175 -17.84 2.69 18.38
CA LYS A 175 -19.23 3.04 18.04
C LYS A 175 -19.55 4.39 18.66
N LEU A 176 -19.98 5.35 17.85
CA LEU A 176 -20.29 6.71 18.28
C LEU A 176 -21.72 6.78 18.83
N ASN A 177 -21.88 7.45 19.96
CA ASN A 177 -23.19 7.89 20.45
C ASN A 177 -23.53 9.28 19.88
N ASP A 178 -24.76 9.75 20.11
CA ASP A 178 -25.25 11.01 19.54
C ASP A 178 -24.43 12.23 19.99
N GLU A 179 -23.95 12.22 21.23
CA GLU A 179 -23.07 13.26 21.77
C GLU A 179 -21.75 13.35 20.98
N ARG A 180 -21.03 12.22 20.83
CA ARG A 180 -19.75 12.18 20.10
C ARG A 180 -19.93 12.44 18.62
N LEU A 181 -21.05 12.01 18.03
CA LEU A 181 -21.38 12.33 16.64
C LEU A 181 -21.57 13.84 16.46
N SER A 182 -22.32 14.47 17.37
CA SER A 182 -22.53 15.92 17.36
C SER A 182 -21.21 16.69 17.48
N GLU A 183 -20.29 16.23 18.35
CA GLU A 183 -18.94 16.81 18.44
C GLU A 183 -18.17 16.71 17.13
N ILE A 184 -18.19 15.56 16.44
CA ILE A 184 -17.50 15.39 15.14
C ILE A 184 -18.08 16.34 14.09
N VAL A 185 -19.42 16.42 14.01
CA VAL A 185 -20.11 17.29 13.05
C VAL A 185 -19.80 18.76 13.31
N ASN A 186 -19.87 19.20 14.57
CA ASN A 186 -19.53 20.57 14.96
C ASN A 186 -18.07 20.90 14.63
N MET A 187 -17.16 19.95 14.84
CA MET A 187 -15.74 20.17 14.59
C MET A 187 -15.38 20.30 13.11
N LYS A 188 -16.14 19.68 12.21
CA LYS A 188 -15.97 19.85 10.76
C LYS A 188 -16.04 21.32 10.35
N ASN A 189 -16.89 22.11 11.01
CA ASN A 189 -17.14 23.52 10.70
C ASN A 189 -16.41 24.50 11.64
N SER A 190 -15.56 24.02 12.55
CA SER A 190 -14.85 24.88 13.49
C SER A 190 -13.74 25.70 12.82
N GLU A 191 -13.43 26.87 13.37
CA GLU A 191 -12.32 27.73 12.92
C GLU A 191 -10.99 26.98 12.84
N LYS A 192 -10.72 26.09 13.81
CA LYS A 192 -9.51 25.25 13.83
C LYS A 192 -9.43 24.30 12.63
N SER A 193 -10.57 23.75 12.20
CA SER A 193 -10.66 22.89 11.03
C SER A 193 -10.56 23.68 9.73
N LEU A 194 -11.13 24.87 9.69
CA LEU A 194 -11.01 25.78 8.54
C LEU A 194 -9.56 26.22 8.34
N ALA A 195 -8.89 26.69 9.40
CA ALA A 195 -7.48 27.06 9.37
C ALA A 195 -6.58 25.90 8.93
N PHE A 196 -6.88 24.67 9.37
CA PHE A 196 -6.16 23.47 8.94
C PHE A 196 -6.28 23.22 7.43
N ARG A 197 -7.49 23.36 6.86
CA ARG A 197 -7.73 23.18 5.42
C ARG A 197 -7.01 24.24 4.59
N ILE A 198 -7.06 25.51 5.03
CA ILE A 198 -6.36 26.62 4.37
C ILE A 198 -4.85 26.36 4.37
N ALA A 199 -4.26 26.00 5.51
CA ALA A 199 -2.83 25.68 5.59
C ALA A 199 -2.43 24.53 4.65
N LYS A 200 -3.30 23.51 4.51
CA LYS A 200 -3.09 22.37 3.60
C LYS A 200 -3.13 22.78 2.13
N ALA A 201 -4.05 23.68 1.75
CA ALA A 201 -4.15 24.19 0.39
C ALA A 201 -2.93 25.05 0.03
N VAL A 202 -2.51 25.94 0.93
CA VAL A 202 -1.30 26.77 0.75
C VAL A 202 -0.03 25.93 0.62
N GLU A 203 0.07 24.82 1.37
CA GLU A 203 1.19 23.87 1.24
C GLU A 203 1.22 23.19 -0.13
N ALA A 204 0.06 22.91 -0.74
CA ALA A 204 -0.03 22.24 -2.04
C ALA A 204 0.31 23.14 -3.23
N GLU A 205 0.19 24.47 -3.10
CA GLU A 205 0.49 25.45 -4.15
C GLU A 205 1.96 25.92 -4.18
N LYS A 206 2.81 25.48 -3.24
CA LYS A 206 4.23 25.84 -3.26
C LYS A 206 4.97 25.11 -4.39
N LEU A 207 5.69 25.87 -5.22
CA LEU A 207 6.67 25.41 -6.24
C LEU A 207 7.95 24.81 -5.64
N GLU A 208 7.97 24.58 -4.33
CA GLU A 208 9.07 23.97 -3.59
C GLU A 208 8.53 22.76 -2.85
N ALA A 209 9.02 21.58 -3.21
CA ALA A 209 8.69 20.34 -2.52
C ALA A 209 9.91 19.87 -1.72
N ILE A 210 9.67 19.25 -0.57
CA ILE A 210 10.73 18.48 0.11
C ILE A 210 10.95 17.21 -0.71
N GLU A 211 11.91 17.28 -1.63
CA GLU A 211 12.40 16.14 -2.40
C GLU A 211 13.41 15.33 -1.57
N GLY A 212 13.62 14.05 -1.90
CA GLY A 212 14.58 13.20 -1.18
C GLY A 212 14.11 12.60 0.16
N ILE A 213 12.84 12.80 0.56
CA ILE A 213 12.25 12.01 1.65
C ILE A 213 12.27 10.53 1.24
N LYS A 214 12.90 9.67 2.06
CA LYS A 214 12.85 8.21 1.90
C LYS A 214 11.40 7.74 2.01
N LYS A 215 10.75 7.63 0.85
CA LYS A 215 9.49 6.91 0.68
C LYS A 215 9.85 5.45 0.47
N TYR A 216 9.46 4.59 1.41
CA TYR A 216 9.50 3.15 1.18
C TYR A 216 8.38 2.85 0.17
N ARG A 217 8.73 2.70 -1.12
CA ARG A 217 7.86 2.02 -2.10
C ARG A 217 8.03 0.53 -1.83
N TYR A 218 6.98 -0.12 -1.35
CA TYR A 218 7.02 -1.55 -1.03
C TYR A 218 6.93 -2.45 -2.28
N GLU A 219 6.52 -1.92 -3.43
CA GLU A 219 6.38 -2.70 -4.66
C GLU A 219 7.45 -2.27 -5.67
N ALA A 220 8.56 -2.97 -5.65
CA ALA A 220 9.40 -3.06 -6.84
C ALA A 220 9.61 -4.55 -7.11
N VAL A 221 8.80 -5.09 -8.00
CA VAL A 221 8.97 -6.46 -8.51
C VAL A 221 10.25 -6.50 -9.32
N PHE A 222 11.34 -6.91 -8.68
CA PHE A 222 12.62 -7.12 -9.35
C PHE A 222 12.64 -8.51 -9.95
N ARG A 223 12.44 -8.61 -11.26
CA ARG A 223 12.72 -9.86 -11.97
C ARG A 223 14.23 -10.09 -11.99
N SER A 224 14.67 -11.25 -11.52
CA SER A 224 16.08 -11.63 -11.46
C SER A 224 16.70 -11.57 -12.86
N ARG A 225 17.85 -10.92 -12.99
CA ARG A 225 18.62 -10.84 -14.23
C ARG A 225 19.92 -11.62 -14.04
N ASN A 226 20.31 -12.38 -15.06
CA ASN A 226 21.58 -13.09 -15.03
C ASN A 226 22.70 -12.12 -15.39
N CYS A 227 23.47 -11.66 -14.40
CA CYS A 227 24.60 -10.75 -14.60
C CYS A 227 25.65 -11.33 -15.55
N LYS A 228 25.92 -12.65 -15.48
CA LYS A 228 26.90 -13.32 -16.34
C LYS A 228 26.50 -13.23 -17.81
N LEU A 229 25.22 -13.35 -18.13
CA LEU A 229 24.71 -13.23 -19.50
C LEU A 229 24.93 -11.82 -20.06
N ILE A 230 24.68 -10.80 -19.24
CA ILE A 230 24.88 -9.38 -19.61
C ILE A 230 26.37 -9.08 -19.77
N GLU A 231 27.21 -9.57 -18.84
CA GLU A 231 28.66 -9.42 -18.91
C GLU A 231 29.26 -10.11 -20.13
N GLU A 232 28.76 -11.31 -20.47
CA GLU A 232 29.15 -12.04 -21.67
C GLU A 232 28.80 -11.26 -22.94
N LYS A 233 27.54 -10.81 -23.09
CA LYS A 233 27.10 -10.00 -24.24
C LYS A 233 27.99 -8.76 -24.40
N LYS A 234 28.32 -8.08 -23.29
CA LYS A 234 29.20 -6.91 -23.30
C LYS A 234 30.64 -7.27 -23.72
N ARG A 235 31.19 -8.36 -23.19
CA ARG A 235 32.57 -8.81 -23.48
C ARG A 235 32.73 -9.21 -24.96
N CYS A 236 31.69 -9.75 -25.58
CA CYS A 236 31.67 -10.11 -26.99
C CYS A 236 31.39 -8.93 -27.93
N SER A 237 31.38 -7.68 -27.43
CA SER A 237 31.09 -6.47 -28.20
C SER A 237 32.22 -5.43 -28.12
N ASP A 238 32.17 -4.40 -28.97
CA ASP A 238 33.05 -3.23 -28.90
C ASP A 238 32.47 -2.08 -28.04
N TYR A 239 31.45 -2.37 -27.22
CA TYR A 239 30.73 -1.41 -26.37
C TYR A 239 30.04 -0.27 -27.14
N ARG A 240 29.70 -0.51 -28.40
CA ARG A 240 29.03 0.45 -29.25
C ARG A 240 27.52 0.29 -29.17
N CYS A 241 26.80 1.41 -29.14
CA CYS A 241 25.35 1.41 -29.18
C CYS A 241 24.85 0.82 -30.51
N GLU A 242 23.96 -0.16 -30.44
CA GLU A 242 23.39 -0.83 -31.62
C GLU A 242 22.49 0.10 -32.45
N VAL A 243 21.92 1.14 -31.84
CA VAL A 243 21.14 2.20 -32.52
C VAL A 243 22.06 3.27 -33.13
N CYS A 244 22.64 4.14 -32.29
CA CYS A 244 23.32 5.37 -32.76
C CYS A 244 24.82 5.21 -33.00
N LYS A 245 25.38 4.01 -32.78
CA LYS A 245 26.80 3.69 -32.97
C LYS A 245 27.80 4.47 -32.10
N MET A 246 27.32 5.20 -31.08
CA MET A 246 28.16 5.89 -30.09
C MET A 246 28.83 4.90 -29.12
N ARG A 247 30.08 5.18 -28.71
CA ARG A 247 30.73 4.55 -27.54
C ARG A 247 30.95 5.59 -26.45
N PHE A 248 30.75 5.23 -25.19
CA PHE A 248 30.96 6.15 -24.07
C PHE A 248 32.42 6.57 -23.91
N VAL A 249 33.38 5.66 -24.17
CA VAL A 249 34.81 5.97 -24.10
C VAL A 249 35.23 7.07 -25.08
N ASP A 250 34.59 7.18 -26.24
CA ASP A 250 34.92 8.20 -27.24
C ASP A 250 34.49 9.61 -26.79
N VAL A 251 33.46 9.70 -25.95
CA VAL A 251 32.88 10.97 -25.50
C VAL A 251 33.40 11.36 -24.11
N TYR A 252 33.51 10.38 -23.21
CA TYR A 252 33.81 10.61 -21.79
C TYR A 252 35.21 10.11 -21.39
N GLY A 253 35.99 9.56 -22.32
CA GLY A 253 37.31 9.02 -22.03
C GLY A 253 37.25 7.83 -21.06
N LYS A 254 38.22 7.75 -20.15
CA LYS A 254 38.42 6.59 -19.26
C LYS A 254 37.18 6.20 -18.44
N ILE A 255 36.37 7.16 -17.99
CA ILE A 255 35.16 6.86 -17.21
C ILE A 255 34.06 6.17 -18.04
N GLY A 256 34.13 6.29 -19.36
CA GLY A 256 33.22 5.63 -20.30
C GLY A 256 33.70 4.25 -20.75
N GLU A 257 34.85 3.77 -20.29
CA GLU A 257 35.35 2.44 -20.63
C GLU A 257 34.40 1.35 -20.15
N LYS A 258 34.14 0.37 -21.04
CA LYS A 258 33.27 -0.78 -20.77
C LYS A 258 31.83 -0.41 -20.31
N TYR A 259 31.40 0.83 -20.54
CA TYR A 259 30.07 1.31 -20.17
C TYR A 259 29.11 1.26 -21.36
N ILE A 260 28.04 0.49 -21.21
CA ILE A 260 26.92 0.40 -22.14
C ILE A 260 25.72 -0.24 -21.41
N ILE A 261 24.49 0.10 -21.79
CA ILE A 261 23.28 -0.45 -21.16
C ILE A 261 22.83 -1.69 -21.94
N ALA A 262 22.53 -2.77 -21.22
CA ALA A 262 21.89 -3.95 -21.79
C ALA A 262 20.37 -3.81 -21.71
N HIS A 263 19.72 -3.74 -22.87
CA HIS A 263 18.28 -3.64 -23.04
C HIS A 263 17.71 -4.97 -23.50
N HIS A 264 16.65 -5.45 -22.85
CA HIS A 264 15.98 -6.68 -23.28
C HIS A 264 14.99 -6.31 -24.40
N ILE A 265 15.21 -6.83 -25.61
CA ILE A 265 14.37 -6.56 -26.79
C ILE A 265 12.92 -6.93 -26.50
N ARG A 266 12.71 -8.05 -25.79
CA ARG A 266 11.42 -8.41 -25.19
C ARG A 266 11.46 -8.07 -23.70
N PRO A 267 10.74 -7.02 -23.24
CA PRO A 267 10.79 -6.56 -21.87
C PRO A 267 10.51 -7.70 -20.90
N ILE A 268 11.42 -7.93 -19.94
CA ILE A 268 11.16 -8.91 -18.89
C ILE A 268 9.89 -8.51 -18.10
N GLY A 269 9.64 -7.20 -17.99
CA GLY A 269 8.44 -6.57 -17.43
C GLY A 269 7.10 -7.17 -17.87
N GLN A 270 7.03 -7.58 -19.14
CA GLN A 270 5.81 -8.00 -19.81
C GLN A 270 5.69 -9.53 -19.96
N ARG A 271 6.64 -10.30 -19.40
CA ARG A 271 6.60 -11.77 -19.44
C ARG A 271 5.73 -12.30 -18.31
N GLU A 272 4.81 -13.21 -18.63
CA GLU A 272 3.92 -13.87 -17.67
C GLU A 272 4.68 -14.75 -16.66
N SER A 273 5.83 -15.31 -17.06
CA SER A 273 6.66 -16.18 -16.22
C SER A 273 8.15 -16.10 -16.60
N GLY A 274 8.99 -16.84 -15.87
CA GLY A 274 10.41 -16.98 -16.20
C GLY A 274 10.60 -17.62 -17.57
N GLN A 275 11.09 -16.86 -18.54
CA GLN A 275 11.45 -17.36 -19.87
C GLN A 275 12.96 -17.32 -20.06
N VAL A 276 13.50 -18.24 -20.86
CA VAL A 276 14.91 -18.24 -21.25
C VAL A 276 15.23 -16.96 -22.01
N THR A 277 16.23 -16.22 -21.54
CA THR A 277 16.84 -15.09 -22.26
C THR A 277 18.16 -15.57 -22.85
N ARG A 278 18.32 -15.42 -24.16
CA ARG A 278 19.58 -15.65 -24.90
C ARG A 278 20.35 -14.34 -25.06
N ILE A 279 21.61 -14.44 -25.47
CA ILE A 279 22.45 -13.27 -25.79
C ILE A 279 21.78 -12.41 -26.88
N ASP A 280 21.11 -13.04 -27.84
CA ASP A 280 20.43 -12.35 -28.95
C ASP A 280 19.15 -11.63 -28.53
N ASP A 281 18.60 -11.93 -27.35
CA ASP A 281 17.44 -11.21 -26.79
C ASP A 281 17.86 -9.88 -26.10
N ILE A 282 19.15 -9.57 -26.10
CA ILE A 282 19.74 -8.41 -25.45
C ILE A 282 20.42 -7.52 -26.50
N ALA A 283 19.95 -6.28 -26.60
CA ALA A 283 20.59 -5.22 -27.36
C ALA A 283 21.46 -4.36 -26.44
N LEU A 284 22.63 -3.96 -26.91
CA LEU A 284 23.51 -3.00 -26.23
C LEU A 284 23.24 -1.59 -26.74
N VAL A 285 22.77 -0.70 -25.86
CA VAL A 285 22.36 0.66 -26.21
C VAL A 285 22.95 1.70 -25.26
N CYS A 286 23.12 2.94 -25.72
CA CYS A 286 23.53 4.03 -24.83
C CYS A 286 22.37 4.50 -23.96
N SER A 287 22.66 5.22 -22.87
CA SER A 287 21.64 5.76 -21.95
C SER A 287 20.55 6.55 -22.66
N ASN A 288 20.92 7.41 -23.61
CA ASN A 288 19.96 8.21 -24.36
C ASN A 288 19.05 7.33 -25.25
N CYS A 289 19.63 6.37 -25.98
CA CYS A 289 18.82 5.47 -26.81
C CYS A 289 17.95 4.55 -25.96
N HIS A 290 18.45 4.07 -24.81
CA HIS A 290 17.67 3.30 -23.86
C HIS A 290 16.43 4.07 -23.40
N ASP A 291 16.62 5.33 -23.00
CA ASP A 291 15.50 6.19 -22.57
C ASP A 291 14.52 6.44 -23.72
N MET A 292 15.02 6.62 -24.96
CA MET A 292 14.16 6.80 -26.13
C MET A 292 13.35 5.56 -26.49
N LEU A 293 13.92 4.35 -26.39
CA LEU A 293 13.17 3.10 -26.61
C LEU A 293 11.99 2.98 -25.63
N HIS A 294 12.18 3.42 -24.38
CA HIS A 294 11.18 3.37 -23.31
C HIS A 294 10.20 4.56 -23.29
N ARG A 295 10.21 5.44 -24.32
CA ARG A 295 9.18 6.47 -24.48
C ARG A 295 7.81 5.89 -24.86
N GLU A 296 7.78 4.63 -25.29
CA GLU A 296 6.58 3.85 -25.59
C GLU A 296 6.53 2.61 -24.67
N ASP A 297 5.32 2.08 -24.44
CA ASP A 297 5.08 0.83 -23.72
C ASP A 297 4.11 -0.05 -24.54
N PRO A 298 4.57 -1.16 -25.15
CA PRO A 298 5.92 -1.73 -25.09
C PRO A 298 7.00 -0.81 -25.69
N PRO A 299 8.29 -0.97 -25.28
CA PRO A 299 9.40 -0.23 -25.86
C PRO A 299 9.48 -0.44 -27.37
N MET A 300 9.87 0.61 -28.09
CA MET A 300 10.13 0.54 -29.52
C MET A 300 11.22 -0.47 -29.86
N SER A 301 11.23 -0.97 -31.09
CA SER A 301 12.36 -1.77 -31.57
C SER A 301 13.60 -0.90 -31.84
N ILE A 302 14.76 -1.54 -31.86
CA ILE A 302 16.05 -0.92 -32.23
C ILE A 302 15.95 -0.30 -33.63
N ASP A 303 15.31 -1.00 -34.56
CA ASP A 303 15.16 -0.57 -35.96
C ASP A 303 14.22 0.63 -36.08
N ASP A 304 13.11 0.63 -35.32
CA ASP A 304 12.17 1.76 -35.33
C ASP A 304 12.83 3.05 -34.82
N LEU A 305 13.58 2.97 -33.72
CA LEU A 305 14.31 4.12 -33.20
C LEU A 305 15.38 4.58 -34.19
N TYR A 306 16.10 3.64 -34.83
CA TYR A 306 17.09 3.96 -35.85
C TYR A 306 16.45 4.70 -37.05
N LEU A 307 15.29 4.24 -37.54
CA LEU A 307 14.56 4.87 -38.62
C LEU A 307 14.08 6.29 -38.24
N LYS A 308 13.57 6.48 -37.02
CA LYS A 308 13.16 7.79 -36.51
C LYS A 308 14.33 8.76 -36.37
N MET A 309 15.52 8.27 -36.00
CA MET A 309 16.73 9.12 -35.91
C MET A 309 17.25 9.57 -37.27
N THR A 310 17.06 8.77 -38.32
CA THR A 310 17.58 9.02 -39.67
C THR A 310 16.61 9.81 -40.55
N LYS A 311 15.29 9.71 -40.28
CA LYS A 311 14.26 10.56 -40.86
C LYS A 311 13.99 11.75 -39.92
N LYS A 312 14.81 12.79 -40.01
CA LYS A 312 14.46 14.08 -39.39
C LYS A 312 13.38 14.73 -40.27
N GLU A 313 12.14 14.71 -39.79
CA GLU A 313 11.08 15.60 -40.31
C GLU A 313 11.30 17.04 -39.83
#